data_AF-A0A4R3GZW0-F1
#
_entry.id   AF-A0A4R3GZW0-F1
#
_cell.length_a   1.000
_cell.length_b   1.000
_cell.length_c   1.000
_cell.angle_alpha   90.00
_cell.angle_beta   90.00
_cell.angle_gamma   90.00
#
_symmetry.space_group_name_H-M   'P 1'
#
loop_
_entity.id
_entity.type
_entity.pdbx_description
1 polymer ?
#
loop_
_entity_poly.entity_id
_entity_poly.type
_entity_poly.pdbx_seq_one_letter_code
_entity_poly.pdbx_strand_id
1 'polypeptide(L)' 'MLTRTPACVECGLAWGAPAFRHEDHAPLYWSDTGILCSTGCATKHFDRRREDGTFMPVPAECPVEL' A
#
# COMPACT_ATOMS: atom_id res chain seq x y z
N MET A 1 9.59 14.58 13.44
CA MET A 1 9.85 14.28 12.01
C MET A 1 8.49 14.13 11.34
N LEU A 2 7.89 15.22 10.90
CA LEU A 2 6.64 15.18 10.12
C LEU A 2 6.98 15.62 8.69
N THR A 3 6.06 15.39 7.74
CA THR A 3 5.98 16.08 6.43
C THR A 3 6.60 15.40 5.20
N ARG A 4 6.40 14.09 5.00
CA ARG A 4 6.19 13.63 3.62
C ARG A 4 4.76 13.18 3.49
N THR A 5 3.98 13.89 2.68
CA THR A 5 2.66 13.44 2.25
C THR A 5 2.83 12.02 1.73
N PRO A 6 2.08 11.04 2.26
CA PRO A 6 2.25 9.66 1.85
C PRO A 6 2.02 9.56 0.35
N ALA A 7 2.74 8.67 -0.31
CA ALA A 7 2.69 8.51 -1.76
C ALA A 7 2.65 7.02 -2.08
N CYS A 8 2.15 6.69 -3.27
CA CYS A 8 2.13 5.33 -3.76
C CYS A 8 3.54 4.74 -3.77
N VAL A 9 3.72 3.60 -3.12
CA VAL A 9 5.04 2.93 -3.07
C VAL A 9 5.49 2.38 -4.42
N GLU A 10 4.57 2.19 -5.37
CA GLU A 10 4.89 1.68 -6.72
C GLU A 10 5.25 2.76 -7.73
N CYS A 11 4.51 3.86 -7.75
CA CYS A 11 4.63 4.88 -8.80
C CYS A 11 4.95 6.27 -8.27
N GLY A 12 4.99 6.46 -6.95
CA GLY A 12 5.25 7.75 -6.32
C GLY A 12 4.10 8.76 -6.40
N LEU A 13 2.92 8.38 -6.91
CA LEU A 13 1.76 9.28 -6.97
C LEU A 13 1.37 9.76 -5.55
N ALA A 14 1.32 11.07 -5.35
CA ALA A 14 1.04 11.65 -4.06
C ALA A 14 -0.40 11.39 -3.59
N TRP A 15 -0.57 11.17 -2.28
CA TRP A 15 -1.88 11.15 -1.64
C TRP A 15 -2.64 12.47 -1.87
N GLY A 16 -3.93 12.37 -2.21
CA GLY A 16 -4.78 13.50 -2.58
C GLY A 16 -4.70 13.91 -4.07
N ALA A 17 -3.84 13.27 -4.88
CA ALA A 17 -3.88 13.46 -6.32
C ALA A 17 -5.22 12.93 -6.90
N PRO A 18 -5.81 13.56 -7.93
CA PRO A 18 -7.11 13.14 -8.48
C PRO A 18 -7.19 11.69 -8.93
N ALA A 19 -6.06 11.10 -9.36
CA ALA A 19 -5.97 9.71 -9.80
C ALA A 19 -5.71 8.71 -8.64
N PHE A 20 -5.50 9.19 -7.42
CA PHE A 20 -5.30 8.35 -6.25
C PHE A 20 -6.65 7.87 -5.74
N ARG A 21 -6.91 6.57 -5.80
CA ARG A 21 -8.19 6.00 -5.34
C ARG A 21 -8.24 5.94 -3.80
N HIS A 22 -9.26 6.54 -3.23
CA HIS A 22 -9.53 6.55 -1.80
C HIS A 22 -11.03 6.48 -1.55
N GLU A 23 -11.41 6.08 -0.35
CA GLU A 23 -12.77 6.18 0.17
C GLU A 23 -12.69 6.87 1.53
N ASP A 24 -13.55 7.86 1.74
CA ASP A 24 -13.45 8.81 2.85
C ASP A 24 -12.02 9.40 2.97
N HIS A 25 -11.39 9.15 4.12
CA HIS A 25 -10.05 9.60 4.47
C HIS A 25 -8.99 8.49 4.38
N ALA A 26 -9.31 7.34 3.77
CA ALA A 26 -8.45 6.16 3.72
C ALA A 26 -8.14 5.70 2.28
N PRO A 27 -6.90 5.26 2.00
CA PRO A 27 -6.58 4.65 0.71
C PRO A 27 -7.35 3.33 0.54
N LEU A 28 -7.78 3.04 -0.68
CA LEU A 28 -8.42 1.75 -0.96
C LEU A 28 -7.44 0.56 -0.87
N TYR A 29 -6.13 0.81 -1.03
CA TYR A 29 -5.11 -0.23 -1.08
C TYR A 29 -3.92 0.11 -0.18
N TRP A 30 -3.52 -0.88 0.62
CA TRP A 30 -2.49 -0.77 1.66
C TRP A 30 -1.60 -2.02 1.64
N SER A 31 -0.38 -1.84 2.11
CA SER A 31 0.61 -2.89 2.35
C SER A 31 1.40 -2.54 3.62
N ASP A 32 2.13 -3.51 4.15
CA ASP A 32 3.15 -3.32 5.20
C ASP A 32 4.24 -2.30 4.82
N THR A 33 4.45 -2.03 3.53
CA THR A 33 5.46 -1.06 3.06
C THR A 33 4.90 0.34 2.80
N GLY A 34 3.58 0.52 2.84
CA GLY A 34 2.91 1.80 2.58
C GLY A 34 1.62 1.68 1.76
N ILE A 35 1.19 2.80 1.18
CA ILE A 35 -0.10 2.94 0.48
C ILE A 35 0.03 2.78 -1.04
N LEU A 36 -1.05 2.41 -1.70
CA LEU A 36 -1.09 2.15 -3.15
C LEU A 36 -2.25 2.91 -3.79
N CYS A 37 -1.98 3.57 -4.93
CA CYS A 37 -2.96 4.51 -5.51
C CYS A 37 -4.08 3.87 -6.32
N SER A 38 -3.94 2.61 -6.73
CA SER A 38 -4.89 1.95 -7.63
C SER A 38 -4.75 0.43 -7.58
N THR A 39 -5.77 -0.28 -8.11
CA THR A 39 -5.72 -1.73 -8.29
C THR A 39 -4.51 -2.16 -9.12
N GLY A 40 -4.15 -1.41 -10.18
CA GLY A 40 -3.00 -1.73 -11.02
C GLY A 40 -1.67 -1.63 -10.28
N CYS A 41 -1.50 -0.62 -9.43
CA CYS A 41 -0.32 -0.55 -8.55
C CYS A 41 -0.36 -1.66 -7.50
N ALA A 42 -1.52 -2.02 -6.95
CA ALA A 42 -1.63 -3.12 -6.01
C ALA A 42 -1.23 -4.48 -6.61
N THR A 43 -1.71 -4.79 -7.82
CA THR A 43 -1.33 -6.02 -8.53
C THR A 43 0.17 -6.03 -8.86
N LYS A 44 0.70 -4.93 -9.40
CA LYS A 44 2.13 -4.82 -9.69
C LYS A 44 3.00 -4.98 -8.44
N HIS A 45 2.58 -4.36 -7.33
CA HIS A 45 3.25 -4.49 -6.03
C HIS A 45 3.28 -5.94 -5.56
N PHE A 46 2.14 -6.63 -5.66
CA PHE A 46 2.02 -8.04 -5.29
C PHE A 46 2.94 -8.94 -6.14
N ASP A 47 2.91 -8.79 -7.46
CA ASP A 47 3.74 -9.59 -8.37
C ASP A 47 5.24 -9.38 -8.10
N ARG A 48 5.66 -8.12 -7.98
CA ARG A 48 7.06 -7.79 -7.68
C ARG A 48 7.52 -8.43 -6.37
N ARG A 49 6.70 -8.39 -5.31
CA ARG A 49 7.09 -8.99 -4.03
C ARG A 49 7.16 -10.52 -4.07
N ARG A 50 6.38 -11.15 -4.94
CA ARG A 50 6.50 -12.59 -5.18
C ARG A 50 7.81 -12.92 -5.88
N GLU A 51 8.18 -12.15 -6.90
CA GLU A 51 9.44 -12.30 -7.62
C GLU A 51 10.66 -12.04 -6.72
N ASP A 52 10.60 -10.98 -5.91
CA ASP A 52 11.66 -10.59 -4.96
C ASP A 52 11.76 -11.54 -3.75
N GLY A 53 10.81 -12.46 -3.55
CA GLY A 53 10.74 -13.33 -2.38
C GLY A 53 10.43 -12.60 -1.06
N THR A 54 9.93 -11.36 -1.14
CA THR A 54 9.57 -10.52 0.03
C THR A 54 8.07 -10.56 0.34
N PHE A 55 7.31 -11.33 -0.42
CA PHE A 55 5.89 -11.57 -0.18
C PHE A 55 5.71 -12.34 1.14
N MET A 56 4.80 -11.85 2.00
CA MET A 56 4.40 -12.54 3.23
C MET A 56 3.22 -13.46 2.92
N PRO A 57 3.41 -14.80 2.91
CA PRO A 57 2.34 -15.75 2.55
C PRO A 57 1.36 -16.00 3.69
N VAL A 58 1.73 -15.63 4.92
CA VAL A 58 0.90 -15.77 6.12
C VAL A 58 0.45 -14.38 6.56
N PRO A 59 -0.85 -14.19 6.89
CA PRO A 59 -1.32 -12.95 7.48
C PRO A 59 -0.51 -12.56 8.72
N ALA A 60 -0.39 -11.25 8.98
CA ALA A 60 0.18 -10.79 10.25
C ALA A 60 -0.62 -11.36 11.42
N GLU A 61 0.08 -11.78 12.48
CA GLU A 61 -0.55 -12.24 13.71
C GLU A 61 -1.42 -11.12 14.30
N CYS A 62 -2.60 -11.48 14.84
CA CYS A 62 -3.48 -10.51 15.47
C CYS A 62 -2.76 -9.93 16.71
N PRO A 63 -2.51 -8.61 16.77
CA PRO A 63 -1.72 -8.02 17.86
C PRO A 63 -2.49 -7.94 19.19
N VAL A 64 -3.77 -8.28 19.19
CA VAL A 64 -4.61 -8.31 20.39
C VAL A 64 -4.89 -9.77 20.70
N GLU A 65 -4.35 -10.25 21.82
CA GLU A 65 -4.79 -11.50 22.43
C GLU A 65 -6.25 -11.33 22.87
N LEU A 66 -7.13 -12.25 22.43
CA LEU A 66 -8.56 -12.24 22.74
C LEU A 66 -8.84 -12.75 24.16
#